data_AF-F2I2H0-F1
#
_entry.id   AF-F2I2H0-F1
#
_cell.length_a   1.000
_cell.length_b   1.000
_cell.length_c   1.000
_cell.angle_alpha   90.00
_cell.angle_beta   90.00
_cell.angle_gamma   90.00
#
_symmetry.space_group_name_H-M   'P 1'
#
loop_
_entity.id
_entity.type
_entity.pdbx_description
1 polymer ?
#
loop_
_entity_poly.entity_id
_entity_poly.type
_entity_poly.pdbx_seq_one_letter_code
_entity_poly.pdbx_strand_id
1 'polypeptide(L)'
;MKILDLRKLKDNKENFYFQPDTPISEIATALKERSIGAVPIVDNANKLVGIVSERDIVTKLVVEAKDADLTTAKEIMTSEIIAAKLNDSIDSIIAIMKNKNIRHMPVVNEDNILTDFFSIRDFLRAEIEMSTDIKQKHKNIVRYQITVSALLITLTVLGAFFDFFDKKNLVIIFSSVFLVIGISAVMTIRNNKNYNPENYDSKL
;
A
#
# COMPACT_ATOMS: atom_id res chain seq x y z
N MET A 1 6.55 -14.09 -6.40
CA MET A 1 5.47 -13.15 -6.75
C MET A 1 5.63 -12.72 -8.20
N LYS A 2 4.55 -12.42 -8.93
CA LYS A 2 4.62 -12.03 -10.35
C LYS A 2 4.53 -10.52 -10.51
N ILE A 3 5.00 -10.00 -11.64
CA ILE A 3 4.84 -8.57 -12.02
C ILE A 3 3.37 -8.12 -11.97
N LEU A 4 2.43 -9.00 -12.32
CA LEU A 4 1.00 -8.70 -12.22
C LEU A 4 0.57 -8.26 -10.81
N ASP A 5 1.22 -8.79 -9.77
CA ASP A 5 0.92 -8.43 -8.38
C ASP A 5 1.45 -7.02 -8.06
N LEU A 6 2.64 -6.66 -8.58
CA LEU A 6 3.23 -5.32 -8.45
C LEU A 6 2.38 -4.22 -9.06
N ARG A 7 1.71 -4.50 -10.19
CA ARG A 7 0.84 -3.51 -10.85
C ARG A 7 -0.24 -2.96 -9.90
N LYS A 8 -0.71 -3.76 -8.94
CA LYS A 8 -1.73 -3.35 -7.96
C LYS A 8 -1.17 -2.39 -6.90
N LEU A 9 0.12 -2.46 -6.64
CA LEU A 9 0.84 -1.70 -5.60
C LEU A 9 1.51 -0.44 -6.16
N LYS A 10 1.39 -0.20 -7.47
CA LYS A 10 2.00 0.95 -8.12
C LYS A 10 1.25 2.24 -7.74
N ASP A 11 1.95 3.19 -7.13
CA ASP A 11 1.41 4.51 -6.76
C ASP A 11 0.86 5.27 -7.97
N ASN A 12 1.56 5.19 -9.11
CA ASN A 12 1.20 5.91 -10.33
C ASN A 12 0.73 4.95 -11.43
N LYS A 13 -0.58 4.96 -11.69
CA LYS A 13 -1.24 4.06 -12.66
C LYS A 13 -1.02 4.46 -14.11
N GLU A 14 -0.65 5.70 -14.39
CA GLU A 14 -0.39 6.14 -15.75
C GLU A 14 1.03 5.72 -16.16
N ASN A 15 1.11 4.95 -17.24
CA ASN A 15 2.37 4.71 -17.90
C ASN A 15 2.69 5.92 -18.75
N PHE A 16 3.80 6.55 -18.43
CA PHE A 16 4.29 7.70 -19.15
C PHE A 16 5.29 7.24 -20.19
N TYR A 17 5.13 7.69 -21.42
CA TYR A 17 5.98 7.34 -22.55
C TYR A 17 6.02 8.50 -23.54
N PHE A 18 7.03 8.51 -24.41
CA PHE A 18 7.20 9.50 -25.47
C PHE A 18 7.43 8.84 -26.83
N GLN A 19 7.31 9.64 -27.88
CA GLN A 19 7.61 9.22 -29.24
C GLN A 19 9.09 9.43 -29.57
N PRO A 20 9.64 8.77 -30.60
CA PRO A 20 11.07 8.85 -30.91
C PRO A 20 11.51 10.24 -31.35
N ASP A 21 10.61 11.04 -31.92
CA ASP A 21 10.83 12.40 -32.40
C ASP A 21 10.65 13.47 -31.30
N THR A 22 10.23 13.08 -30.09
CA THR A 22 10.08 14.03 -28.97
C THR A 22 11.43 14.66 -28.60
N PRO A 23 11.50 16.00 -28.44
CA PRO A 23 12.70 16.69 -27.98
C PRO A 23 13.15 16.26 -26.57
N ILE A 24 14.46 16.27 -26.33
CA ILE A 24 15.01 15.90 -25.01
C ILE A 24 14.65 16.91 -23.93
N SER A 25 14.44 18.18 -24.26
CA SER A 25 13.98 19.19 -23.30
C SER A 25 12.62 18.86 -22.67
N GLU A 26 11.68 18.35 -23.47
CA GLU A 26 10.38 17.90 -23.00
C GLU A 26 10.50 16.66 -22.11
N ILE A 27 11.31 15.68 -22.52
CA ILE A 27 11.59 14.49 -21.73
C ILE A 27 12.23 14.87 -20.39
N ALA A 28 13.25 15.72 -20.39
CA ALA A 28 13.95 16.16 -19.19
C ALA A 28 13.03 16.90 -18.22
N THR A 29 12.13 17.74 -18.74
CA THR A 29 11.10 18.43 -17.96
C THR A 29 10.19 17.42 -17.27
N ALA A 30 9.72 16.42 -18.01
CA ALA A 30 8.84 15.40 -17.43
C ALA A 30 9.55 14.48 -16.42
N LEU A 31 10.84 14.15 -16.64
CA LEU A 31 11.65 13.42 -15.64
C LEU A 31 11.68 14.19 -14.30
N LYS A 32 11.92 15.50 -14.36
CA LYS A 32 11.94 16.39 -13.19
C LYS A 32 10.57 16.48 -12.52
N GLU A 33 9.53 16.85 -13.26
CA GLU A 33 8.18 17.09 -12.72
C GLU A 33 7.59 15.85 -12.08
N ARG A 34 7.84 14.68 -12.67
CA ARG A 34 7.29 13.41 -12.19
C ARG A 34 8.24 12.68 -11.23
N SER A 35 9.42 13.22 -10.97
CA SER A 35 10.45 12.60 -10.12
C SER A 35 10.79 11.15 -10.54
N ILE A 36 10.89 10.93 -11.85
CA ILE A 36 11.22 9.65 -12.48
C ILE A 36 12.59 9.73 -13.15
N GLY A 37 13.34 8.61 -13.16
CA GLY A 37 14.72 8.59 -13.66
C GLY A 37 14.88 8.03 -15.07
N ALA A 38 13.80 7.55 -15.68
CA ALA A 38 13.77 7.10 -17.07
C ALA A 38 12.34 7.08 -17.62
N VAL A 39 12.23 7.14 -18.94
CA VAL A 39 10.99 7.01 -19.69
C VAL A 39 11.15 6.00 -20.83
N PRO A 40 10.14 5.15 -21.07
CA PRO A 40 10.07 4.33 -22.27
C PRO A 40 9.71 5.21 -23.49
N ILE A 41 10.32 4.87 -24.62
CA ILE A 41 10.03 5.45 -25.93
C ILE A 41 9.28 4.40 -26.73
N VAL A 42 8.12 4.77 -27.26
CA VAL A 42 7.26 3.89 -28.06
C VAL A 42 7.05 4.47 -29.44
N ASP A 43 6.73 3.63 -30.42
CA ASP A 43 6.33 4.09 -31.76
C ASP A 43 4.84 4.46 -31.85
N ASN A 44 4.39 4.79 -33.06
CA ASN A 44 2.98 5.10 -33.36
C ASN A 44 2.01 3.94 -33.09
N ALA A 45 2.50 2.70 -32.99
CA ALA A 45 1.73 1.52 -32.64
C ALA A 45 1.85 1.16 -31.14
N ASN A 46 2.42 2.05 -30.32
CA ASN A 46 2.74 1.85 -28.90
C ASN A 46 3.72 0.70 -28.63
N LYS A 47 4.48 0.26 -29.64
CA LYS A 47 5.53 -0.73 -29.45
C LYS A 47 6.73 -0.08 -28.80
N LEU A 48 7.31 -0.76 -27.83
CA LEU A 48 8.51 -0.29 -27.15
C LEU A 48 9.72 -0.32 -28.10
N VAL A 49 10.30 0.86 -28.35
CA VAL A 49 11.44 1.04 -29.29
C VAL A 49 12.68 1.64 -28.64
N GLY A 50 12.56 2.22 -27.44
CA GLY A 50 13.72 2.70 -26.69
C GLY A 50 13.43 2.98 -25.23
N ILE A 51 14.47 3.34 -24.49
CA ILE A 51 14.38 3.98 -23.18
C ILE A 51 15.33 5.18 -23.16
N VAL A 52 14.88 6.29 -22.60
CA VAL A 52 15.73 7.44 -22.26
C VAL A 52 15.80 7.56 -20.75
N SER A 53 17.00 7.53 -20.20
CA SER A 53 17.26 7.75 -18.77
C SER A 53 18.02 9.04 -18.52
N GLU A 54 18.04 9.50 -17.27
CA GLU A 54 18.89 10.62 -16.83
C GLU A 54 20.35 10.42 -17.26
N ARG A 55 20.82 9.16 -17.23
CA ARG A 55 22.19 8.81 -17.65
C ARG A 55 22.39 9.04 -19.14
N ASP A 56 21.42 8.72 -19.98
CA ASP A 56 21.50 8.95 -21.42
C ASP A 56 21.58 10.46 -21.70
N ILE A 57 20.77 11.27 -21.01
CA ILE A 57 20.81 12.74 -21.13
C ILE A 57 22.21 13.26 -20.74
N VAL A 58 22.75 12.83 -19.60
CA VAL A 58 24.08 13.28 -19.17
C VAL A 58 25.17 12.83 -20.17
N THR A 59 25.15 11.56 -20.58
CA THR A 59 26.27 10.98 -21.35
C THR A 59 26.22 11.25 -22.85
N LYS A 60 25.04 11.43 -23.44
CA LYS A 60 24.86 11.57 -24.90
C LYS A 60 24.34 12.93 -25.35
N LEU A 61 23.79 13.74 -24.44
CA LEU A 61 23.39 15.13 -24.71
C LEU A 61 24.41 16.11 -24.09
N VAL A 62 24.63 16.04 -22.77
CA VAL A 62 25.46 17.04 -22.05
C VAL A 62 26.94 16.88 -22.39
N VAL A 63 27.48 15.67 -22.31
CA VAL A 63 28.90 15.41 -22.64
C VAL A 63 29.21 15.72 -24.11
N GLU A 64 28.25 15.50 -25.01
CA GLU A 64 28.39 15.77 -26.44
C GLU A 64 28.03 17.23 -26.81
N ALA A 65 27.70 18.07 -25.82
CA ALA A 65 27.33 19.48 -25.99
C ALA A 65 26.22 19.73 -27.02
N LYS A 66 25.22 18.84 -27.05
CA LYS A 66 24.05 18.96 -27.94
C LYS A 66 22.98 19.84 -27.33
N ASP A 67 22.19 20.47 -28.21
CA ASP A 67 21.03 21.27 -27.82
C ASP A 67 19.82 20.35 -27.49
N ALA A 68 19.21 20.56 -26.32
CA ALA A 68 18.10 19.74 -25.83
C ALA A 68 16.81 19.90 -26.64
N ASP A 69 16.58 21.06 -27.26
CA ASP A 69 15.39 21.35 -28.05
C ASP A 69 15.51 20.82 -29.48
N LEU A 70 16.74 20.65 -29.98
CA LEU A 70 17.01 20.13 -31.33
C LEU A 70 17.30 18.62 -31.35
N THR A 71 17.74 18.05 -30.23
CA THR A 71 18.02 16.61 -30.12
C THR A 71 16.75 15.87 -29.75
N THR A 72 16.48 14.76 -30.44
CA THR A 72 15.30 13.92 -30.23
C THR A 72 15.60 12.69 -29.36
N ALA A 73 14.55 12.07 -28.82
CA ALA A 73 14.62 10.81 -28.08
C ALA A 73 15.36 9.71 -28.87
N LYS A 74 15.06 9.59 -30.17
CA LYS A 74 15.63 8.58 -31.06
C LYS A 74 17.15 8.64 -31.16
N GLU A 75 17.73 9.84 -31.05
CA GLU A 75 19.17 10.05 -31.19
C GLU A 75 19.97 9.59 -29.98
N ILE A 76 19.37 9.63 -28.78
CA ILE A 76 20.07 9.28 -27.54
C ILE A 76 19.50 8.07 -26.79
N MET A 77 18.32 7.58 -27.16
CA MET A 77 17.70 6.43 -26.49
C MET A 77 18.58 5.18 -26.57
N THR A 78 18.43 4.31 -25.58
CA THR A 78 18.97 2.96 -25.64
C THR A 78 17.94 2.05 -26.32
N SER A 79 18.30 1.53 -27.50
CA SER A 79 17.42 0.67 -28.32
C SER A 79 17.52 -0.82 -27.99
N GLU A 80 18.61 -1.27 -27.37
CA GLU A 80 18.73 -2.63 -26.84
C GLU A 80 18.03 -2.72 -25.50
N ILE A 81 16.73 -3.04 -25.54
CA ILE A 81 15.86 -2.99 -24.37
C ILE A 81 15.66 -4.38 -23.79
N ILE A 82 15.85 -4.47 -22.49
CA ILE A 82 15.43 -5.64 -21.73
C ILE A 82 14.04 -5.33 -21.18
N ALA A 83 13.05 -6.10 -21.61
CA ALA A 83 11.67 -5.97 -21.17
C ALA A 83 11.20 -7.26 -20.50
N ALA A 84 10.34 -7.11 -19.49
CA ALA A 84 9.69 -8.21 -18.81
C ALA A 84 8.28 -8.46 -19.37
N LYS A 85 7.73 -9.62 -19.08
CA LYS A 85 6.31 -9.95 -19.27
C LYS A 85 5.55 -9.87 -17.95
N LEU A 86 4.24 -9.66 -18.01
CA LEU A 86 3.35 -9.58 -16.82
C LEU A 86 3.43 -10.82 -15.91
N ASN A 87 3.76 -11.98 -16.49
CA ASN A 87 3.84 -13.25 -15.77
C ASN A 87 5.23 -13.57 -15.21
N ASP A 88 6.23 -12.74 -15.49
CA ASP A 88 7.60 -12.95 -15.02
C ASP A 88 7.68 -12.80 -13.50
N SER A 89 8.61 -13.55 -12.91
CA SER A 89 8.87 -13.47 -11.47
C SER A 89 9.60 -12.19 -11.12
N ILE A 90 9.19 -11.59 -10.01
CA ILE A 90 9.87 -10.40 -9.45
C ILE A 90 11.34 -10.69 -9.17
N ASP A 91 11.64 -11.85 -8.57
CA ASP A 91 13.02 -12.21 -8.19
C ASP A 91 13.94 -12.29 -9.42
N SER A 92 13.43 -12.84 -10.53
CA SER A 92 14.18 -12.89 -11.78
C SER A 92 14.43 -11.49 -12.36
N ILE A 93 13.46 -10.59 -12.24
CA ILE A 93 13.59 -9.23 -12.76
C ILE A 93 14.57 -8.42 -11.92
N ILE A 94 14.53 -8.55 -10.60
CA ILE A 94 15.50 -7.93 -9.69
C ILE A 94 16.91 -8.45 -10.00
N ALA A 95 17.06 -9.76 -10.24
CA ALA A 95 18.34 -10.34 -10.64
C ALA A 95 18.85 -9.80 -11.99
N ILE A 96 17.95 -9.66 -12.98
CA ILE A 96 18.27 -9.05 -14.28
C ILE A 96 18.70 -7.59 -14.09
N MET A 97 17.93 -6.80 -13.34
CA MET A 97 18.23 -5.41 -13.03
C MET A 97 19.62 -5.25 -12.42
N LYS A 98 19.93 -6.08 -11.42
CA LYS A 98 21.25 -6.11 -10.77
C LYS A 98 22.36 -6.48 -11.74
N ASN A 99 22.21 -7.57 -12.48
CA ASN A 99 23.26 -8.10 -13.37
C ASN A 99 23.53 -7.18 -14.56
N LYS A 100 22.49 -6.50 -15.05
CA LYS A 100 22.59 -5.57 -16.19
C LYS A 100 22.82 -4.12 -15.76
N ASN A 101 22.90 -3.86 -14.44
CA ASN A 101 23.06 -2.54 -13.85
C ASN A 101 22.01 -1.51 -14.37
N ILE A 102 20.77 -1.98 -14.50
CA ILE A 102 19.61 -1.17 -14.88
C ILE A 102 18.66 -1.05 -13.69
N ARG A 103 17.98 0.09 -13.61
CA ARG A 103 17.08 0.42 -12.48
C ARG A 103 15.62 0.54 -12.89
N HIS A 104 15.33 0.34 -14.17
CA HIS A 104 14.01 0.43 -14.75
C HIS A 104 13.76 -0.79 -15.61
N MET A 105 12.54 -1.31 -15.57
CA MET A 105 12.09 -2.48 -16.32
C MET A 105 10.77 -2.12 -17.00
N PRO A 106 10.76 -1.95 -18.33
CA PRO A 106 9.52 -1.94 -19.08
C PRO A 106 8.89 -3.32 -19.08
N VAL A 107 7.56 -3.35 -19.15
CA VAL A 107 6.77 -4.58 -19.25
C VAL A 107 5.95 -4.51 -20.51
N VAL A 108 6.08 -5.52 -21.36
CA VAL A 108 5.40 -5.60 -22.66
C VAL A 108 4.47 -6.80 -22.73
N ASN A 109 3.51 -6.74 -23.64
CA ASN A 109 2.71 -7.90 -24.02
C ASN A 109 3.43 -8.73 -25.11
N GLU A 110 2.75 -9.76 -25.63
CA GLU A 110 3.30 -10.63 -26.69
C GLU A 110 3.58 -9.88 -28.02
N ASP A 111 2.89 -8.76 -28.26
CA ASP A 111 3.05 -7.93 -29.47
C ASP A 111 4.11 -6.83 -29.32
N ASN A 112 4.89 -6.86 -28.23
CA ASN A 112 5.87 -5.84 -27.83
C ASN A 112 5.25 -4.45 -27.53
N ILE A 113 3.96 -4.39 -27.26
CA ILE A 113 3.27 -3.16 -26.83
C ILE A 113 3.60 -2.91 -25.37
N LEU A 114 3.99 -1.68 -25.04
CA LEU A 114 4.27 -1.27 -23.67
C LEU A 114 2.99 -1.33 -22.82
N THR A 115 3.06 -2.07 -21.72
CA THR A 115 1.93 -2.25 -20.79
C THR A 115 2.20 -1.72 -19.39
N ASP A 116 3.45 -1.72 -18.92
CA ASP A 116 3.87 -1.05 -17.69
C ASP A 116 5.31 -0.58 -17.76
N PHE A 117 5.67 0.31 -16.84
CA PHE A 117 7.04 0.68 -16.57
C PHE A 117 7.28 0.72 -15.06
N PHE A 118 8.26 -0.07 -14.60
CA PHE A 118 8.62 -0.18 -13.18
C PHE A 118 10.06 0.28 -12.95
N SER A 119 10.29 0.92 -11.83
CA SER A 119 11.61 1.27 -11.29
C SER A 119 11.95 0.36 -10.12
N ILE A 120 13.23 0.28 -9.77
CA ILE A 120 13.68 -0.43 -8.56
C ILE A 120 12.95 0.04 -7.28
N ARG A 121 12.51 1.31 -7.23
CA ARG A 121 11.74 1.86 -6.11
C ARG A 121 10.37 1.18 -5.96
N ASP A 122 9.74 0.80 -7.06
CA ASP A 122 8.45 0.10 -7.04
C ASP A 122 8.61 -1.31 -6.44
N PHE A 123 9.70 -2.00 -6.81
CA PHE A 123 10.05 -3.30 -6.22
C PHE A 123 10.35 -3.19 -4.72
N LEU A 124 11.12 -2.17 -4.30
CA LEU A 124 11.43 -1.94 -2.89
C LEU A 124 10.17 -1.63 -2.07
N ARG A 125 9.24 -0.84 -2.62
CA ARG A 125 7.98 -0.53 -1.96
C ARG A 125 7.12 -1.77 -1.76
N ALA A 126 6.99 -2.60 -2.79
CA ALA A 126 6.22 -3.84 -2.70
C ALA A 126 6.74 -4.76 -1.59
N GLU A 127 8.07 -4.88 -1.45
CA GLU A 127 8.68 -5.67 -0.37
C GLU A 127 8.31 -5.12 1.02
N ILE A 128 8.31 -3.79 1.18
CA ILE A 128 7.93 -3.13 2.44
C ILE A 128 6.45 -3.36 2.73
N GLU A 129 5.57 -3.12 1.76
CA GLU A 129 4.12 -3.28 1.93
C GLU A 129 3.76 -4.73 2.30
N MET A 130 4.33 -5.71 1.61
CA MET A 130 4.16 -7.13 1.96
C MET A 130 4.64 -7.45 3.38
N SER A 131 5.81 -6.94 3.74
CA SER A 131 6.36 -7.14 5.09
C SER A 131 5.47 -6.52 6.17
N THR A 132 4.84 -5.38 5.89
CA THR A 132 3.91 -4.74 6.83
C THR A 132 2.60 -5.51 6.98
N ASP A 133 2.05 -6.06 5.90
CA ASP A 133 0.81 -6.86 5.95
C ASP A 133 1.02 -8.15 6.75
N ILE A 134 2.15 -8.83 6.54
CA ILE A 134 2.53 -10.02 7.33
C ILE A 134 2.64 -9.68 8.81
N LYS A 135 3.33 -8.59 9.17
CA LYS A 135 3.47 -8.13 10.56
C LYS A 135 2.11 -7.79 11.18
N GLN A 136 1.23 -7.14 10.44
CA GLN A 136 -0.09 -6.75 10.92
C GLN A 136 -1.01 -7.97 11.13
N LYS A 137 -1.00 -8.92 10.18
CA LYS A 137 -1.74 -10.18 10.30
C LYS A 137 -1.26 -11.00 11.49
N HIS A 138 0.06 -11.11 11.68
CA HIS A 138 0.63 -11.82 12.82
C HIS A 138 0.25 -11.16 14.16
N LYS A 139 0.30 -9.82 14.24
CA LYS A 139 -0.15 -9.05 15.42
C LYS A 139 -1.62 -9.31 15.78
N ASN A 140 -2.48 -9.41 14.77
CA ASN A 140 -3.90 -9.71 14.99
C ASN A 140 -4.10 -11.13 15.52
N ILE A 141 -3.41 -12.13 14.95
CA ILE A 141 -3.48 -13.52 15.43
C ILE A 141 -3.04 -13.62 16.89
N VAL A 142 -1.91 -13.01 17.24
CA VAL A 142 -1.39 -13.00 18.62
C VAL A 142 -2.38 -12.32 19.58
N ARG A 143 -2.97 -11.19 19.17
CA ARG A 143 -4.01 -10.51 19.98
C ARG A 143 -5.21 -11.41 20.24
N TYR A 144 -5.75 -12.06 19.21
CA TYR A 144 -6.85 -13.01 19.38
C TYR A 144 -6.49 -14.15 20.34
N GLN A 145 -5.28 -14.71 20.21
CA GLN A 145 -4.82 -15.78 21.08
C GLN A 145 -4.74 -15.34 22.54
N ILE A 146 -4.24 -14.13 22.82
CA ILE A 146 -4.20 -13.54 24.16
C ILE A 146 -5.63 -13.32 24.69
N THR A 147 -6.53 -12.74 23.89
CA THR A 147 -7.91 -12.47 24.31
C THR A 147 -8.67 -13.75 24.63
N VAL A 148 -8.53 -14.80 23.80
CA VAL A 148 -9.17 -16.11 24.05
C VAL A 148 -8.60 -16.75 25.31
N SER A 149 -7.28 -16.71 25.49
CA SER A 149 -6.63 -17.28 26.68
C SER A 149 -7.06 -16.55 27.95
N ALA A 150 -7.12 -15.22 27.92
CA ALA A 150 -7.61 -14.41 29.03
C ALA A 150 -9.07 -14.74 29.36
N LEU A 151 -9.94 -14.89 28.36
CA LEU A 151 -11.34 -15.26 28.54
C LEU A 151 -11.48 -16.64 29.20
N LEU A 152 -10.72 -17.64 28.74
CA LEU A 152 -10.73 -18.98 29.33
C LEU A 152 -10.27 -18.96 30.78
N ILE A 153 -9.17 -18.26 31.09
CA ILE A 153 -8.68 -18.11 32.46
C ILE A 153 -9.74 -17.44 33.33
N THR A 154 -10.36 -16.35 32.86
CA THR A 154 -11.43 -15.68 33.63
C THR A 154 -12.61 -16.60 33.88
N LEU A 155 -13.01 -17.43 32.91
CA LEU A 155 -14.10 -18.39 33.07
C LEU A 155 -13.75 -19.48 34.09
N THR A 156 -12.52 -20.01 34.05
CA THR A 156 -12.05 -21.01 35.01
C THR A 156 -11.97 -20.45 36.43
N VAL A 157 -11.39 -19.26 36.59
CA VAL A 157 -11.30 -18.59 37.90
C VAL A 157 -12.69 -18.26 38.44
N LEU A 158 -13.60 -17.82 37.57
CA LEU A 158 -14.98 -17.53 37.95
C LEU A 158 -15.72 -18.80 38.41
N GLY A 159 -15.55 -19.92 37.70
CA GLY A 159 -16.09 -21.21 38.12
C GLY A 159 -15.59 -21.65 39.49
N ALA A 160 -14.27 -21.59 39.71
CA ALA A 160 -13.66 -21.92 41.00
C ALA A 160 -14.12 -20.98 42.13
N PHE A 161 -14.30 -19.69 41.83
CA PHE A 161 -14.87 -18.73 42.77
C PHE A 161 -16.30 -19.10 43.15
N PHE A 162 -17.13 -19.51 42.18
CA PHE A 162 -18.49 -19.97 42.45
C PHE A 162 -18.54 -21.25 43.30
N ASP A 163 -17.63 -22.19 43.07
CA ASP A 163 -17.51 -23.43 43.86
C ASP A 163 -17.09 -23.17 45.31
N PHE A 164 -16.40 -22.06 45.60
CA PHE A 164 -16.03 -21.66 46.96
C PHE A 164 -17.25 -21.24 47.81
N PHE A 165 -18.33 -20.77 47.19
CA PHE A 165 -19.53 -20.36 47.90
C PHE A 165 -20.57 -21.47 47.94
N ASP A 166 -21.04 -21.78 49.15
CA ASP A 166 -22.21 -22.65 49.34
C ASP A 166 -23.41 -22.14 48.53
N LYS A 167 -24.16 -23.04 47.86
CA LYS A 167 -25.29 -22.67 46.97
C LYS A 167 -26.28 -21.71 47.62
N LYS A 168 -26.51 -21.83 48.94
CA LYS A 168 -27.40 -20.92 49.71
C LYS A 168 -26.85 -19.50 49.79
N ASN A 169 -25.54 -19.35 50.01
CA ASN A 169 -24.87 -18.05 50.07
C ASN A 169 -24.86 -17.39 48.69
N LEU A 170 -24.71 -18.18 47.63
CA LEU A 170 -24.76 -17.69 46.26
C LEU A 170 -26.10 -17.05 45.90
N VAL A 171 -27.21 -17.70 46.26
CA VAL A 171 -28.57 -17.21 46.00
C VAL A 171 -28.83 -15.89 46.73
N ILE A 172 -28.35 -15.76 47.98
CA ILE A 172 -28.49 -14.52 48.77
C ILE A 172 -27.67 -13.38 48.14
N ILE A 173 -26.42 -13.64 47.75
CA ILE A 173 -25.55 -12.66 47.09
C ILE A 173 -26.18 -12.21 45.77
N PHE A 174 -26.62 -13.13 44.90
CA PHE A 174 -27.27 -12.74 43.66
C PHE A 174 -28.58 -11.98 43.88
N SER A 175 -29.43 -12.43 44.81
CA SER A 175 -30.70 -11.76 45.10
C SER A 175 -30.49 -10.31 45.56
N SER A 176 -29.50 -10.06 46.41
CA SER A 176 -29.15 -8.70 46.87
C SER A 176 -28.56 -7.84 45.74
N VAL A 177 -27.68 -8.38 44.88
CA VAL A 177 -27.12 -7.65 43.73
C VAL A 177 -28.21 -7.27 42.72
N PHE A 178 -29.11 -8.20 42.38
CA PHE A 178 -30.23 -7.92 41.48
C PHE A 178 -31.20 -6.89 42.05
N LEU A 179 -31.45 -6.92 43.37
CA LEU A 179 -32.24 -5.89 44.05
C LEU A 179 -31.62 -4.50 43.87
N VAL A 180 -30.30 -4.35 44.08
CA VAL A 180 -29.59 -3.07 43.94
C VAL A 180 -29.63 -2.57 42.49
N ILE A 181 -29.36 -3.44 41.52
CA ILE A 181 -29.44 -3.10 40.08
C ILE A 181 -30.86 -2.67 39.72
N GLY A 182 -31.88 -3.40 40.18
CA GLY A 182 -33.29 -3.07 39.95
C GLY A 182 -33.67 -1.70 40.53
N ILE A 183 -33.27 -1.41 41.77
CA ILE A 183 -33.51 -0.11 42.41
C ILE A 183 -32.82 1.02 41.61
N SER A 184 -31.57 0.82 41.20
CA SER A 184 -30.82 1.80 40.40
C SER A 184 -31.46 2.06 39.04
N ALA A 185 -31.95 1.01 38.35
CA ALA A 185 -32.66 1.14 37.09
C ALA A 185 -33.98 1.91 37.24
N VAL A 186 -34.76 1.61 38.29
CA VAL A 186 -36.01 2.33 38.59
C VAL A 186 -35.75 3.79 38.95
N MET A 187 -34.72 4.07 39.76
CA MET A 187 -34.32 5.45 40.08
C MET A 187 -33.91 6.23 38.84
N THR A 188 -33.11 5.61 37.96
CA THR A 188 -32.70 6.21 36.67
C THR A 188 -33.91 6.53 35.80
N ILE A 189 -34.87 5.60 35.65
CA ILE A 189 -36.09 5.82 34.87
C ILE A 189 -36.97 6.92 35.50
N ARG A 190 -37.13 6.93 36.84
CA ARG A 190 -37.90 7.96 37.55
C ARG A 190 -37.27 9.34 37.42
N ASN A 191 -35.96 9.44 37.53
CA ASN A 191 -35.24 10.70 37.37
C ASN A 191 -35.35 11.23 35.93
N ASN A 192 -35.31 10.33 34.94
CA ASN A 192 -35.48 10.69 33.53
C ASN A 192 -36.91 11.14 33.18
N LYS A 193 -37.94 10.60 33.85
CA LYS A 193 -39.33 11.11 33.73
C LYS A 193 -39.55 12.50 34.34
N ASN A 194 -38.68 12.92 35.27
CA ASN A 194 -38.71 14.26 35.85
C ASN A 194 -37.83 15.27 35.08
N TYR A 195 -37.24 14.86 33.94
CA TYR A 195 -36.50 15.74 33.05
C TYR A 195 -37.48 16.54 32.18
N ASN A 196 -37.76 17.79 32.56
CA ASN A 196 -38.49 18.75 31.73
C ASN A 196 -37.49 19.52 30.85
N PRO A 197 -37.47 19.33 29.52
CA PRO A 197 -36.52 20.00 28.64
C PRO A 197 -36.74 21.53 28.53
N GLU A 198 -37.85 22.08 29.03
CA GLU A 198 -38.21 23.50 28.84
C GLU A 198 -37.43 24.50 29.72
N ASN A 199 -36.53 24.05 30.61
CA ASN A 199 -35.86 24.94 31.57
C ASN A 199 -34.48 25.48 31.12
N TYR A 200 -34.05 25.24 29.88
CA TYR A 200 -32.73 25.69 29.38
C TYR A 200 -32.75 26.89 28.42
N ASP A 201 -33.91 27.34 27.93
CA ASP A 201 -33.99 28.46 26.97
C ASP A 201 -34.18 29.86 27.59
N SER A 202 -33.90 30.04 28.89
CA SER A 202 -34.02 31.36 29.56
C SER A 202 -32.70 31.98 30.02
N LYS A 203 -31.55 31.47 29.55
CA LYS A 203 -30.25 32.11 29.76
C LYS A 203 -29.37 32.04 28.50
N LEU A 204 -29.76 32.81 27.49
CA LEU A 204 -28.87 33.45 26.51
C LEU A 204 -29.45 34.82 26.17
#